data_AF-A0A6G3XX81-F1
#
_entry.id   AF-A0A6G3XX81-F1
#
_cell.length_a   1.000
_cell.length_b   1.000
_cell.length_c   1.000
_cell.angle_alpha   90.00
_cell.angle_beta   90.00
_cell.angle_gamma   90.00
#
_symmetry.space_group_name_H-M   'P 1'
#
loop_
_entity.id
_entity.type
_entity.pdbx_description
1 polymer ?
#
loop_
_entity_poly.entity_id
_entity_poly.type
_entity_poly.pdbx_seq_one_letter_code
_entity_poly.pdbx_strand_id
1 'polypeptide(L)'
;MTWDLEGVGTASQSVEGVEEAAMWLVDSTERSRRAFDTEWEWRRLMDSALRVREVMLDEGRRTLERGAPWESTDEGVKVSLAPRGT
;
A
#
# COMPACT_ATOMS: atom_id res chain seq x y z
N MET A 1 5.26 -10.74 11.93
CA MET A 1 4.04 -10.13 12.50
C MET A 1 3.14 -9.84 11.32
N THR A 2 1.93 -10.37 11.27
CA THR A 2 1.11 -10.23 10.07
C THR A 2 0.27 -8.95 10.14
N TRP A 3 0.21 -8.20 9.05
CA TRP A 3 -0.50 -6.93 8.91
C TRP A 3 -1.53 -7.04 7.80
N ASP A 4 -2.65 -6.32 7.91
CA ASP A 4 -3.64 -6.25 6.85
C ASP A 4 -3.43 -4.98 6.01
N LEU A 5 -3.40 -5.14 4.69
CA LEU A 5 -3.22 -4.08 3.69
C LEU A 5 -4.51 -3.89 2.89
N GLU A 6 -5.17 -2.74 3.02
CA GLU A 6 -6.24 -2.30 2.11
C GLU A 6 -5.59 -1.42 1.03
N GLY A 7 -5.75 -1.72 -0.25
CA GLY A 7 -5.06 -1.03 -1.36
C GLY A 7 -5.95 -0.89 -2.59
N VAL A 8 -5.55 -0.05 -3.56
CA VAL A 8 -6.27 0.30 -4.81
C VAL A 8 -7.25 -0.79 -5.28
N GLY A 9 -8.52 -0.67 -4.91
CA GLY A 9 -9.60 -1.55 -5.36
C GLY A 9 -9.48 -3.03 -4.97
N THR A 10 -8.59 -3.41 -4.06
CA THR A 10 -8.32 -4.79 -3.67
C THR A 10 -8.71 -5.09 -2.22
N ALA A 11 -9.18 -6.33 -2.03
CA ALA A 11 -9.49 -6.91 -0.72
C ALA A 11 -8.26 -6.91 0.19
N SER A 12 -8.49 -6.79 1.49
CA SER A 12 -7.45 -6.81 2.52
C SER A 12 -6.53 -8.02 2.37
N GLN A 13 -5.22 -7.79 2.29
CA GLN A 13 -4.21 -8.87 2.24
C GLN A 13 -3.34 -8.90 3.50
N SER A 14 -3.08 -10.12 3.96
CA SER A 14 -2.10 -10.41 5.00
C SER A 14 -0.68 -10.33 4.47
N VAL A 15 0.18 -9.54 5.11
CA VAL A 15 1.60 -9.38 4.78
C VAL A 15 2.45 -9.51 6.04
N GLU A 16 3.67 -10.04 5.93
CA GLU A 16 4.60 -10.29 7.04
C GLU A 16 5.26 -9.01 7.59
N GLY A 17 5.21 -7.92 6.82
CA GLY A 17 5.79 -6.64 7.20
C GLY A 17 5.71 -5.58 6.12
N VAL A 18 6.33 -4.44 6.41
CA VAL A 18 6.29 -3.23 5.59
C VAL A 18 6.92 -3.41 4.21
N GLU A 19 7.97 -4.22 4.10
CA GLU A 19 8.65 -4.45 2.82
C GLU A 19 7.77 -5.25 1.86
N GLU A 20 7.10 -6.28 2.37
CA GLU A 20 6.15 -7.07 1.59
C GLU A 20 4.92 -6.23 1.23
N ALA A 21 4.41 -5.41 2.16
CA ALA A 21 3.33 -4.45 1.88
C ALA A 21 3.69 -3.47 0.74
N ALA A 22 4.90 -2.93 0.77
CA ALA A 22 5.43 -2.01 -0.22
C ALA A 22 5.58 -2.66 -1.60
N MET A 23 6.08 -3.89 -1.67
CA MET A 23 6.15 -4.65 -2.92
C MET A 23 4.76 -4.93 -3.48
N TRP A 24 3.85 -5.37 -2.61
CA TRP A 24 2.49 -5.69 -3.00
C TRP A 24 1.74 -4.49 -3.56
N LEU A 25 1.90 -3.30 -2.96
CA LEU A 25 1.26 -2.07 -3.42
C LEU A 25 1.60 -1.78 -4.89
N VAL A 26 2.88 -1.89 -5.25
CA VAL A 26 3.34 -1.65 -6.62
C VAL A 26 2.81 -2.74 -7.56
N ASP A 27 2.95 -4.01 -7.20
CA ASP A 27 2.49 -5.14 -8.01
C ASP A 27 0.96 -5.14 -8.23
N SER A 28 0.18 -4.77 -7.21
CA SER A 28 -1.27 -4.59 -7.33
C SER A 28 -1.61 -3.46 -8.30
N THR A 29 -0.86 -2.35 -8.25
CA THR A 29 -1.04 -1.21 -9.16
C THR A 29 -0.60 -1.56 -10.59
N GLU A 30 0.44 -2.38 -10.77
CA GLU A 30 0.82 -2.90 -12.08
C GLU A 30 -0.27 -3.82 -12.66
N ARG A 31 -0.81 -4.73 -11.84
CA ARG A 31 -1.89 -5.65 -12.26
C ARG A 31 -3.21 -4.94 -12.57
N SER A 32 -3.47 -3.80 -11.95
CA SER A 32 -4.66 -2.98 -12.21
C SER A 32 -4.57 -2.20 -13.52
N ARG A 33 -3.43 -2.19 -14.21
CA ARG A 33 -3.21 -1.51 -15.51
C ARG A 33 -4.36 -1.69 -16.50
N ARG A 34 -4.85 -2.93 -16.64
CA ARG A 34 -5.92 -3.30 -17.58
C ARG A 34 -7.30 -2.75 -17.21
N ALA A 35 -7.47 -2.21 -16.01
CA ALA A 35 -8.72 -1.64 -15.52
C ALA A 35 -8.86 -0.13 -15.84
N PHE A 36 -7.84 0.48 -16.45
CA PHE A 36 -7.85 1.89 -16.85
C PHE A 36 -8.12 2.03 -18.34
N ASP A 37 -8.98 2.97 -18.70
CA ASP A 37 -9.30 3.28 -20.09
C ASP A 37 -8.13 3.98 -20.80
N THR A 38 -7.35 4.78 -20.06
CA THR A 38 -6.21 5.50 -20.62
C THR A 38 -4.90 5.20 -19.90
N GLU A 39 -3.80 5.35 -20.65
CA GLU A 39 -2.48 5.08 -20.10
C GLU A 39 -2.10 6.02 -18.96
N TRP A 40 -2.46 7.28 -19.13
CA TRP A 40 -2.13 8.37 -18.23
C TRP A 40 -2.76 8.19 -16.84
N GLU A 41 -4.01 7.74 -16.75
CA GLU A 41 -4.70 7.56 -15.46
C GLU A 41 -4.02 6.53 -14.59
N TRP A 42 -3.64 5.39 -15.17
CA TRP A 42 -2.85 4.39 -14.48
C TRP A 42 -1.46 4.91 -14.10
N ARG A 43 -0.78 5.67 -14.98
CA ARG A 43 0.54 6.24 -14.64
C ARG A 43 0.45 7.16 -13.43
N ARG A 44 -0.59 8.01 -13.36
CA ARG A 44 -0.83 8.85 -12.18
C ARG A 44 -1.04 8.02 -10.91
N LEU A 45 -1.84 6.95 -10.99
CA LEU A 45 -2.03 6.06 -9.86
C LEU A 45 -0.71 5.36 -9.45
N MET A 46 0.10 4.93 -10.42
CA MET A 46 1.41 4.34 -10.18
C MET A 46 2.36 5.32 -9.49
N ASP A 47 2.40 6.58 -9.94
CA ASP A 47 3.21 7.62 -9.31
C ASP A 47 2.79 7.85 -7.85
N SER A 48 1.48 7.84 -7.57
CA SER A 48 0.95 7.91 -6.21
C SER A 48 1.32 6.68 -5.38
N ALA A 49 1.22 5.48 -5.96
CA ALA A 49 1.60 4.23 -5.29
C ALA A 49 3.09 4.22 -4.92
N LEU A 50 3.96 4.76 -5.78
CA LEU A 50 5.39 4.90 -5.51
C LEU A 50 5.68 5.88 -4.37
N ARG A 51 4.97 7.02 -4.31
CA ARG A 51 5.08 7.96 -3.19
C ARG A 51 4.60 7.35 -1.88
N VAL A 52 3.45 6.69 -1.88
CA VAL A 52 2.92 5.98 -0.70
C VAL A 52 3.91 4.90 -0.25
N ARG A 53 4.50 4.15 -1.18
CA ARG A 53 5.55 3.16 -0.88
C ARG A 53 6.75 3.79 -0.19
N GLU A 54 7.23 4.94 -0.65
CA GLU A 54 8.36 5.63 -0.02
C GLU A 54 8.05 6.02 1.42
N VAL A 55 6.89 6.65 1.66
CA VAL A 55 6.44 7.03 3.00
C VAL A 55 6.22 5.79 3.87
N MET A 56 5.67 4.72 3.31
CA MET A 56 5.44 3.45 4.02
C MET A 56 6.75 2.82 4.50
N LEU A 57 7.76 2.75 3.64
CA LEU A 57 9.07 2.18 3.98
C LEU A 57 9.81 3.00 5.06
N ASP A 58 9.51 4.29 5.17
CA ASP A 58 10.14 5.19 6.12
C ASP A 58 9.30 5.40 7.40
N GLU A 59 8.20 6.15 7.29
CA GLU A 59 7.29 6.47 8.40
C GLU A 59 6.48 5.25 8.83
N GLY A 60 5.98 4.46 7.88
CA GLY A 60 5.21 3.26 8.16
C GLY A 60 6.01 2.26 8.99
N ARG A 61 7.25 1.97 8.58
CA ARG A 61 8.16 1.10 9.35
C ARG A 61 8.30 1.57 10.81
N ARG A 62 8.63 2.85 11.02
CA ARG A 62 8.81 3.42 12.37
C ARG A 62 7.53 3.37 13.21
N THR A 63 6.38 3.54 12.59
CA THR A 63 5.07 3.53 13.28
C THR A 63 4.71 2.12 13.72
N LEU A 64 4.93 1.13 12.85
CA LEU A 64 4.59 -0.27 13.10
C LEU A 64 5.57 -0.93 14.08
N GLU A 65 6.85 -0.55 14.07
CA GLU A 65 7.84 -0.94 15.09
C GLU A 65 7.42 -0.49 16.50
N ARG A 66 6.64 0.59 16.61
CA ARG A 66 6.07 1.07 17.89
C ARG A 66 4.75 0.37 18.25
N GLY A 67 4.30 -0.59 17.43
CA GLY A 67 3.03 -1.29 17.59
C GLY A 67 1.80 -0.44 17.29
N ALA A 68 1.97 0.71 16.64
CA ALA A 68 0.86 1.57 16.24
C ALA A 68 0.44 1.27 14.79
N PRO A 69 -0.86 1.37 14.46
CA PRO A 69 -1.30 1.28 13.08
C PRO A 69 -0.79 2.48 12.28
N TRP A 70 -0.60 2.28 10.98
CA TRP A 70 -0.20 3.32 10.02
C TRP A 70 -1.20 3.37 8.88
N GLU A 71 -1.51 4.58 8.40
CA GLU A 71 -2.38 4.79 7.25
C GLU A 71 -1.85 5.91 6.37
N SER A 72 -2.12 5.81 5.08
CA SER A 72 -1.80 6.85 4.10
C SER A 72 -2.82 6.86 2.98
N THR A 73 -3.10 8.04 2.43
CA THR A 73 -3.96 8.22 1.27
C THR A 73 -3.33 9.23 0.33
N ASP A 74 -3.10 8.84 -0.92
CA ASP A 74 -2.62 9.71 -2.00
C ASP A 74 -3.30 9.34 -3.31
N GLU A 75 -3.93 10.34 -3.96
CA GLU A 75 -4.69 10.23 -5.22
C GLU A 75 -5.13 8.81 -5.65
N GLY A 76 -6.18 8.27 -5.03
CA GLY A 76 -6.75 6.95 -5.39
C GLY A 76 -6.04 5.73 -4.79
N VAL A 77 -4.91 5.93 -4.12
CA VAL A 77 -4.22 4.93 -3.31
C VAL A 77 -4.54 5.19 -1.84
N LYS A 78 -5.28 4.27 -1.21
CA LYS A 78 -5.46 4.23 0.24
C LYS A 78 -4.69 3.02 0.75
N VAL A 79 -3.91 3.19 1.81
CA VAL A 79 -3.24 2.11 2.52
C VAL A 79 -3.52 2.21 4.01
N SER A 80 -3.88 1.08 4.61
CA SER A 80 -3.88 0.88 6.06
C SER A 80 -3.01 -0.32 6.38
N LEU A 81 -2.18 -0.21 7.42
CA LEU A 81 -1.38 -1.28 7.99
C LEU A 81 -1.66 -1.31 9.49
N ALA A 82 -2.30 -2.38 9.96
CA ALA A 82 -2.63 -2.56 11.38
C ALA A 82 -2.02 -3.86 11.92
N PRO A 83 -1.50 -3.86 13.16
CA PRO A 83 -0.95 -5.07 13.74
C PRO A 83 -2.11 -6.05 13.94
N ARG A 84 -1.95 -7.31 13.53
CA ARG A 84 -2.93 -8.31 13.95
C ARG A 84 -2.89 -8.46 15.47
N GLY A 85 -4.06 -8.28 16.08
CA GLY A 85 -4.30 -8.70 17.45
C GLY A 85 -3.89 -10.15 17.60
N THR A 86 -3.13 -10.42 18.66
CA THR A 86 -2.68 -11.77 19.04
C THR A 86 -3.85 -12.64 19.48
#